data_AF-A0A2V5SL33-F1
#
_entry.id   AF-A0A2V5SL33-F1
#
_cell.length_a   1.000
_cell.length_b   1.000
_cell.length_c   1.000
_cell.angle_alpha   90.00
_cell.angle_beta   90.00
_cell.angle_gamma   90.00
#
_symmetry.space_group_name_H-M   'P 1'
#
loop_
_entity.id
_entity.type
_entity.pdbx_description
1 polymer ?
#
loop_
_entity_poly.entity_id
_entity_poly.type
_entity_poly.pdbx_seq_one_letter_code
_entity_poly.pdbx_strand_id
1 'polypeptide(L)'
;MQTQTPCTDYIETKGLIYFARMLDKIRLKAAGKLSPGYFAGVEDPTHFDARCTRFLGVNYDELVERTLQGGSDEEILDWCFASGRRPSE
;
A
#
# COMPACT_ATOMS: atom_id res chain seq x y z
N MET A 1 6.81 -0.70 -23.00
CA MET A 1 7.11 -1.23 -21.66
C MET A 1 5.99 -2.19 -21.30
N GLN A 2 6.28 -3.40 -20.80
CA GLN A 2 5.22 -4.31 -20.33
C GLN A 2 4.60 -3.73 -19.07
N THR A 3 3.29 -3.48 -19.10
CA THR A 3 2.54 -3.07 -17.92
C THR A 3 2.03 -4.29 -17.17
N GLN A 4 1.92 -4.18 -15.85
CA GLN A 4 1.52 -5.23 -14.94
C GLN A 4 0.35 -4.76 -14.07
N THR A 5 -0.59 -5.66 -13.84
CA THR A 5 -1.66 -5.46 -12.88
C THR A 5 -1.15 -5.77 -11.47
N PRO A 6 -1.55 -4.98 -10.46
CA PRO A 6 -1.27 -5.30 -9.07
C PRO A 6 -1.80 -6.69 -8.68
N CYS A 7 -1.27 -7.25 -7.60
CA CYS A 7 -1.78 -8.46 -6.98
C CYS A 7 -3.27 -8.33 -6.62
N THR A 8 -3.93 -9.47 -6.44
CA THR A 8 -5.36 -9.51 -6.08
C THR A 8 -5.64 -8.81 -4.75
N ASP A 9 -6.85 -8.28 -4.61
CA ASP A 9 -7.30 -7.52 -3.44
C ASP A 9 -7.42 -8.41 -2.20
N TYR A 10 -7.62 -9.72 -2.40
CA TYR A 10 -7.85 -10.73 -1.37
C TYR A 10 -6.58 -11.24 -0.68
N ILE A 11 -5.40 -10.72 -1.03
CA ILE A 11 -4.19 -11.05 -0.29
C ILE A 11 -4.30 -10.39 1.09
N GLU A 12 -4.37 -11.23 2.12
CA GLU A 12 -4.36 -10.81 3.51
C GLU A 12 -2.92 -10.59 4.00
N THR A 13 -2.71 -9.51 4.74
CA THR A 13 -1.47 -9.25 5.46
C THR A 13 -1.82 -9.03 6.93
N LYS A 14 -1.53 -10.01 7.80
CA LYS A 14 -1.83 -9.98 9.24
C LYS A 14 -3.25 -9.48 9.58
N GLY A 15 -4.28 -10.06 8.95
CA GLY A 15 -5.67 -9.65 9.15
C GLY A 15 -6.14 -8.45 8.32
N LEU A 16 -5.26 -7.78 7.57
CA LEU A 16 -5.63 -6.65 6.70
C LEU A 16 -5.66 -7.08 5.24
N ILE A 17 -6.86 -7.07 4.66
CA ILE A 17 -7.08 -7.25 3.22
C ILE A 17 -6.70 -5.96 2.47
N TYR A 18 -6.33 -6.06 1.18
CA TYR A 18 -5.94 -4.96 0.31
C TYR A 18 -4.55 -4.35 0.57
N PHE A 19 -3.98 -4.51 1.76
CA PHE A 19 -2.70 -3.88 2.11
C PHE A 19 -1.56 -4.29 1.16
N ALA A 20 -1.40 -5.58 0.91
CA ALA A 20 -0.43 -6.10 -0.06
C ALA A 20 -0.62 -5.48 -1.46
N ARG A 21 -1.87 -5.32 -1.91
CA ARG A 21 -2.17 -4.69 -3.20
C ARG A 21 -1.76 -3.23 -3.27
N MET A 22 -1.94 -2.48 -2.18
CA MET A 22 -1.46 -1.10 -2.11
C MET A 22 0.06 -1.04 -2.23
N LEU A 23 0.80 -1.90 -1.53
CA LEU A 23 2.26 -1.97 -1.62
C LEU A 23 2.73 -2.37 -3.03
N ASP A 24 2.06 -3.34 -3.64
CA ASP A 24 2.38 -3.78 -5.00
C ASP A 24 2.14 -2.67 -6.03
N LYS A 25 1.07 -1.90 -5.89
CA LYS A 25 0.84 -0.69 -6.72
C LYS A 25 1.98 0.32 -6.59
N ILE A 26 2.47 0.55 -5.37
CA ILE A 26 3.61 1.45 -5.12
C ILE A 26 4.86 0.93 -5.84
N ARG A 27 5.18 -0.36 -5.66
CA ARG A 27 6.33 -1.02 -6.31
C ARG A 27 6.24 -0.95 -7.83
N LEU A 28 5.07 -1.25 -8.41
CA LEU A 28 4.83 -1.19 -9.84
C LEU A 28 4.89 0.24 -10.40
N LYS A 29 4.39 1.23 -9.65
CA LYS A 29 4.47 2.65 -10.03
C LYS A 29 5.92 3.12 -10.07
N ALA A 30 6.70 2.82 -9.03
CA ALA A 30 8.12 3.15 -8.97
C ALA A 30 8.93 2.45 -10.09
N ALA A 31 8.55 1.23 -10.47
CA ALA A 31 9.17 0.50 -11.58
C ALA A 31 8.72 0.96 -12.98
N GLY A 32 7.77 1.91 -13.09
CA GLY A 32 7.19 2.33 -14.37
C GLY A 32 6.37 1.24 -15.08
N LYS A 33 5.90 0.25 -14.33
CA LYS A 33 5.18 -0.93 -14.84
C LYS A 33 3.69 -0.94 -14.50
N LEU A 34 3.20 -0.02 -13.66
CA LEU A 34 1.79 0.01 -13.30
C LEU A 34 0.92 0.30 -14.54
N SER A 35 -0.07 -0.56 -14.82
CA SER A 35 -0.98 -0.37 -15.95
C SER A 35 -1.75 0.97 -15.85
N PRO A 36 -1.92 1.69 -16.97
CA PRO A 36 -2.68 2.93 -17.01
C PRO A 36 -4.15 2.63 -16.69
N GLY A 37 -4.68 3.24 -15.63
CA GLY A 37 -6.03 2.97 -15.09
C GLY A 37 -6.03 2.63 -13.60
N TYR A 38 -4.87 2.29 -13.02
CA TYR A 38 -4.73 2.18 -11.58
C TYR A 38 -4.40 3.53 -10.95
N PHE A 39 -5.24 3.95 -10.01
CA PHE A 39 -4.96 5.10 -9.16
C PHE A 39 -4.01 4.69 -8.04
N ALA A 40 -2.94 5.44 -7.82
CA ALA A 40 -2.01 5.21 -6.72
C ALA A 40 -1.65 6.54 -6.06
N GLY A 41 -1.97 6.66 -4.77
CA GLY A 41 -1.85 7.90 -4.00
C GLY A 41 -3.09 8.21 -3.18
N VAL A 42 -3.04 9.36 -2.52
CA VAL A 42 -4.08 9.82 -1.58
C VAL A 42 -4.77 11.13 -1.98
N GLU A 43 -4.58 11.57 -3.23
CA GLU A 43 -5.17 12.82 -3.74
C GLU A 43 -6.70 12.81 -3.68
N ASP A 44 -7.31 11.67 -4.01
CA ASP A 44 -8.75 11.46 -3.81
C ASP A 44 -8.98 10.65 -2.52
N PRO A 45 -9.65 11.21 -1.50
CA PRO A 45 -9.91 10.54 -0.22
C PRO A 45 -10.88 9.34 -0.35
N THR A 46 -11.56 9.19 -1.48
CA THR A 46 -12.42 8.04 -1.78
C THR A 46 -11.62 6.81 -2.21
N HIS A 47 -10.38 6.98 -2.66
CA HIS A 47 -9.50 5.87 -3.05
C HIS A 47 -9.18 4.96 -1.87
N PHE A 48 -9.03 3.67 -2.15
CA PHE A 48 -8.70 2.67 -1.14
C PHE A 48 -7.34 2.92 -0.49
N ASP A 49 -6.34 3.42 -1.23
CA ASP A 49 -5.03 3.78 -0.68
C ASP A 49 -5.16 4.88 0.40
N ALA A 50 -5.97 5.91 0.14
CA ALA A 50 -6.28 6.98 1.10
C ALA A 50 -7.03 6.46 2.33
N ARG A 51 -7.98 5.55 2.13
CA ARG A 51 -8.71 4.92 3.24
C ARG A 51 -7.80 4.02 4.09
N CYS A 52 -6.92 3.25 3.46
CA CYS A 52 -6.00 2.33 4.12
C CYS A 52 -4.97 3.09 4.97
N THR A 53 -4.31 4.09 4.38
CA THR A 53 -3.35 4.94 5.09
C THR A 53 -4.00 5.72 6.23
N ARG A 54 -5.21 6.27 6.03
CA ARG A 54 -5.99 6.91 7.11
C ARG A 54 -6.37 5.94 8.23
N PHE A 55 -6.74 4.71 7.89
CA PHE A 55 -7.08 3.68 8.87
C PHE A 55 -5.88 3.27 9.72
N LEU A 56 -4.71 3.16 9.09
CA LEU A 56 -3.43 2.88 9.75
C LEU A 56 -2.79 4.12 10.39
N GLY A 57 -3.30 5.32 10.13
CA GLY A 57 -2.77 6.57 10.67
C GLY A 57 -1.35 6.89 10.19
N VAL A 58 -0.99 6.51 8.96
CA VAL A 58 0.35 6.73 8.37
C VAL A 58 0.30 7.69 7.19
N ASN A 59 1.39 8.41 6.95
CA ASN A 59 1.54 9.21 5.74
C ASN A 59 1.83 8.32 4.52
N TYR A 60 1.19 8.60 3.38
CA TYR A 60 1.37 7.80 2.17
C TYR A 60 2.78 7.93 1.58
N ASP A 61 3.38 9.12 1.60
CA ASP A 61 4.71 9.34 1.03
C ASP A 61 5.78 8.62 1.87
N GLU A 62 5.67 8.65 3.20
CA GLU A 62 6.53 7.86 4.10
C GLU A 62 6.35 6.36 3.88
N LEU A 63 5.11 5.90 3.67
CA LEU A 63 4.83 4.51 3.33
C LEU A 63 5.45 4.11 1.99
N VAL A 64 5.41 5.00 0.99
CA VAL A 64 6.06 4.78 -0.30
C VAL A 64 7.56 4.60 -0.10
N GLU A 65 8.21 5.52 0.61
CA GLU A 65 9.64 5.43 0.91
C GLU A 65 9.97 4.12 1.64
N ARG A 66 9.20 3.78 2.69
CA ARG A 66 9.39 2.53 3.44
C ARG A 66 9.22 1.30 2.55
N THR A 67 8.26 1.31 1.63
CA THR A 67 7.99 0.20 0.70
C THR A 67 9.14 0.00 -0.29
N LEU A 68 9.72 1.11 -0.77
CA LEU A 68 10.83 1.09 -1.73
C LEU A 68 12.18 0.68 -1.12
N GLN A 69 12.33 0.77 0.21
CA GLN A 69 13.46 0.19 0.92
C GLN A 69 13.44 -1.35 0.89
N GLY A 70 12.32 -1.97 0.50
CA GLY A 70 12.15 -3.41 0.44
C GLY A 70 11.65 -4.02 1.75
N GLY A 71 11.65 -5.35 1.80
CA GLY A 71 11.00 -6.13 2.85
C GLY A 71 9.64 -6.69 2.42
N SER A 72 9.16 -7.61 3.24
CA SER A 72 7.86 -8.25 3.09
C SER A 72 6.72 -7.31 3.47
N ASP A 73 5.52 -7.63 2.97
CA ASP A 73 4.32 -6.85 3.27
C ASP A 73 4.00 -6.86 4.77
N GLU A 74 4.30 -7.97 5.45
CA GLU A 74 4.13 -8.12 6.88
C GLU A 74 5.06 -7.23 7.72
N GLU A 75 6.31 -7.04 7.29
CA GLU A 75 7.27 -6.16 7.95
C GLU A 75 6.91 -4.69 7.76
N ILE A 76 6.41 -4.34 6.57
CA ILE A 76 5.93 -2.98 6.29
C ILE A 76 4.66 -2.70 7.10
N LEU A 77 3.77 -3.68 7.26
CA LEU A 77 2.58 -3.53 8.10
C LEU A 77 2.92 -3.36 9.58
N ASP A 78 3.90 -4.11 10.09
CA ASP A 78 4.39 -3.89 11.47
C ASP A 78 4.96 -2.48 11.65
N TRP A 79 5.68 -1.98 10.65
CA TRP A 79 6.16 -0.60 10.65
C TRP A 79 5.00 0.40 10.66
N CYS A 80 3.92 0.16 9.91
CA CYS A 80 2.71 1.00 9.97
C CYS A 80 2.10 1.00 11.37
N PHE A 81 2.04 -0.15 12.05
CA PHE A 81 1.53 -0.24 13.41
C PHE A 81 2.41 0.47 14.44
N ALA A 82 3.73 0.51 14.22
CA ALA A 82 4.67 1.21 15.07
C ALA A 82 4.68 2.73 14.84
N SER A 83 4.52 3.16 13.59
CA SER A 83 4.62 4.57 13.19
C SER A 83 3.29 5.32 13.23
N GLY A 84 2.18 4.59 13.11
CA GLY A 84 0.83 5.15 13.14
C GLY A 84 -0.02 4.52 14.23
N ARG A 85 -1.08 3.82 13.81
CA ARG A 85 -2.05 3.19 14.69
C ARG A 85 -2.16 1.72 14.36
N ARG A 86 -2.22 0.88 15.41
CA ARG A 86 -2.75 -0.48 15.32
C ARG A 86 -4.25 -0.44 15.61
N PRO A 87 -5.12 -0.67 14.62
CA PRO A 87 -6.54 -0.84 14.87
C PRO A 87 -6.75 -2.07 15.77
N SER A 88 -7.43 -1.88 16.88
CA SER A 88 -8.07 -2.99 17.60
C SER A 88 -9.43 -3.27 16.95
N GLU A 89 -10.02 -4.44 17.23
CA GLU A 89 -11.43 -4.71 16.94
C GLU A 89 -12.37 -3.58 17.41
#